data_AF-A0A8S2ZPS5-F1
#
_entry.id   AF-A0A8S2ZPS5-F1
#
_cell.length_a   1.000
_cell.length_b   1.000
_cell.length_c   1.000
_cell.angle_alpha   90.00
_cell.angle_beta   90.00
_cell.angle_gamma   90.00
#
_symmetry.space_group_name_H-M   'P 1'
#
loop_
_entity.id
_entity.type
_entity.pdbx_description
1 polymer ?
#
loop_
_entity_poly.entity_id
_entity_poly.type
_entity_poly.pdbx_seq_one_letter_code
_entity_poly.pdbx_strand_id
1 'polypeptide(L)'
;MRGSAVTPDVVKGLLAALGDKEYSVRNHAIEALAKMRGSAVTPDVVKGLLAALGDKEYSVRNHAIEALAKMRGSAVTPDVVKGLLAALGDKEYSVRNHAIEA
;
A
#
# COMPACT_ATOMS: atom_id res chain seq x y z
N MET A 1 -2.54 1.31 27.68
CA MET A 1 -3.35 1.24 26.44
C MET A 1 -3.46 2.63 25.85
N ARG A 2 -2.71 2.94 24.78
CA ARG A 2 -2.90 4.19 24.02
C ARG A 2 -3.81 3.84 22.84
N GLY A 3 -5.05 4.32 22.87
CA GLY A 3 -5.94 4.19 21.71
C GLY A 3 -5.27 4.86 20.52
N SER A 4 -4.98 4.10 19.47
CA SER A 4 -4.42 4.67 18.25
C SER A 4 -5.45 5.63 17.66
N ALA A 5 -5.10 6.90 17.52
CA ALA A 5 -5.94 7.95 16.93
C ALA A 5 -6.07 7.81 15.40
N VAL A 6 -6.27 6.58 14.91
CA VAL A 6 -6.63 6.33 13.51
C VAL A 6 -8.14 6.43 13.42
N THR A 7 -8.64 7.64 13.17
CA THR A 7 -10.06 7.87 12.92
C THR A 7 -10.39 7.56 11.46
N PRO A 8 -11.66 7.29 11.14
CA PRO A 8 -12.09 7.11 9.74
C PRO A 8 -11.72 8.31 8.84
N ASP A 9 -11.70 9.53 9.38
CA ASP A 9 -11.33 10.72 8.63
C ASP A 9 -9.84 10.78 8.30
N VAL A 10 -8.98 10.30 9.21
CA VAL A 10 -7.53 10.14 8.92
C VAL A 10 -7.33 9.12 7.81
N VAL A 11 -8.03 7.99 7.85
CA VAL A 11 -7.94 6.97 6.78
C VAL A 11 -8.39 7.54 5.45
N LYS A 12 -9.51 8.26 5.40
CA LYS A 12 -10.01 8.93 4.19
C LYS A 12 -9.01 9.94 3.63
N GLY A 13 -8.41 10.77 4.48
CA GLY A 13 -7.40 11.74 4.07
C GLY A 13 -6.17 11.08 3.46
N LEU A 14 -5.68 10.00 4.07
CA LEU A 14 -4.55 9.23 3.55
C LEU A 14 -4.89 8.53 2.22
N LEU A 15 -6.09 7.96 2.09
CA LEU A 15 -6.55 7.38 0.83
C LEU A 15 -6.65 8.42 -0.29
N ALA A 16 -7.12 9.64 0.01
CA ALA A 16 -7.13 10.73 -0.95
C ALA A 16 -5.71 11.15 -1.37
N ALA A 17 -4.76 11.16 -0.43
CA ALA A 17 -3.35 11.50 -0.71
C ALA A 17 -2.64 10.49 -1.62
N LEU A 18 -3.17 9.27 -1.80
CA LEU A 18 -2.68 8.33 -2.83
C LEU A 18 -2.89 8.86 -4.26
N GLY A 19 -3.75 9.87 -4.46
CA GLY A 19 -3.97 10.52 -5.75
C GLY A 19 -3.18 11.83 -5.93
N ASP A 20 -2.29 12.19 -5.00
CA ASP A 20 -1.57 13.46 -5.08
C ASP A 20 -0.65 13.53 -6.31
N LYS A 21 -0.47 14.73 -6.85
CA LYS A 21 0.40 14.98 -8.01
C LYS A 21 1.86 14.67 -7.69
N GLU A 22 2.28 14.96 -6.46
CA GLU A 22 3.64 14.82 -5.98
C GLU A 22 3.86 13.38 -5.47
N TYR A 23 4.85 12.68 -6.05
CA TYR A 23 5.07 11.27 -5.74
C TYR A 23 5.53 11.07 -4.29
N SER A 24 6.25 12.04 -3.74
CA SER A 24 6.67 11.98 -2.33
C SER A 24 5.46 11.99 -1.39
N VAL A 25 4.40 12.76 -1.68
CA VAL A 25 3.15 12.73 -0.89
C VAL A 25 2.50 11.35 -0.96
N ARG A 26 2.43 10.75 -2.16
CA ARG A 26 1.89 9.39 -2.34
C ARG A 26 2.66 8.34 -1.53
N ASN A 27 4.00 8.39 -1.55
CA ASN A 27 4.86 7.51 -0.74
C ASN A 27 4.54 7.62 0.76
N HIS A 28 4.50 8.85 1.30
CA HIS A 28 4.21 9.06 2.72
C HIS A 28 2.81 8.58 3.11
N ALA A 29 1.83 8.73 2.21
CA ALA A 29 0.49 8.20 2.42
C ALA A 29 0.51 6.66 2.51
N ILE A 30 1.21 5.98 1.60
CA ILE A 30 1.39 4.52 1.63
C ILE A 30 2.07 4.07 2.92
N GLU A 31 3.15 4.72 3.33
CA GLU A 31 3.84 4.40 4.58
C GLU A 31 2.94 4.53 5.81
N ALA A 32 2.13 5.58 5.86
CA ALA A 32 1.19 5.80 6.95
C ALA A 32 0.12 4.70 6.99
N LEU A 33 -0.43 4.31 5.83
CA LEU A 33 -1.36 3.20 5.70
C LEU A 33 -0.70 1.87 6.10
N ALA A 34 0.56 1.64 5.72
CA ALA A 34 1.32 0.43 6.06
C ALA A 34 1.59 0.27 7.56
N LYS A 35 1.56 1.35 8.33
CA LYS A 35 1.71 1.34 9.80
C LYS A 35 0.39 1.02 10.53
N MET A 36 -0.74 0.98 9.83
CA MET A 36 -2.04 0.61 10.42
C MET A 36 -2.09 -0.87 10.80
N ARG A 37 -2.85 -1.19 11.84
CA ARG A 37 -3.01 -2.55 12.38
C ARG A 37 -4.46 -2.79 12.79
N GLY A 38 -4.84 -4.07 12.89
CA GLY A 38 -6.16 -4.48 13.37
C GLY A 38 -7.30 -3.94 12.49
N SER A 39 -8.36 -3.45 13.12
CA SER A 39 -9.58 -2.96 12.45
C SER A 39 -9.38 -1.72 11.57
N ALA A 40 -8.25 -1.01 11.70
CA ALA A 40 -7.91 0.11 10.82
C ALA A 40 -7.51 -0.34 9.40
N VAL A 41 -7.15 -1.61 9.23
CA VAL A 41 -6.85 -2.19 7.91
C VAL A 41 -8.16 -2.58 7.25
N THR A 42 -8.83 -1.60 6.66
CA THR A 42 -10.11 -1.80 5.98
C THR A 42 -9.91 -2.30 4.54
N PRO A 43 -10.96 -2.85 3.91
CA PRO A 43 -10.90 -3.19 2.48
C PRO A 43 -10.54 -2.01 1.58
N ASP A 44 -10.91 -0.78 1.94
CA ASP A 44 -10.57 0.41 1.17
C ASP A 44 -9.07 0.75 1.27
N VAL A 45 -8.45 0.50 2.43
CA VAL A 45 -6.98 0.58 2.58
C VAL A 45 -6.29 -0.42 1.66
N VAL A 46 -6.75 -1.67 1.65
CA VAL A 46 -6.20 -2.71 0.75
C VAL A 46 -6.36 -2.30 -0.72
N LYS A 47 -7.53 -1.82 -1.13
CA LYS A 47 -7.79 -1.36 -2.50
C LYS A 47 -6.91 -0.17 -2.89
N GLY A 48 -6.72 0.79 -1.99
CA GLY A 48 -5.83 1.94 -2.23
C GLY A 48 -4.39 1.50 -2.45
N LEU A 49 -3.87 0.60 -1.61
CA LEU A 49 -2.53 0.04 -1.76
C LEU A 49 -2.39 -0.79 -3.06
N LEU A 50 -3.41 -1.57 -3.43
CA LEU A 50 -3.43 -2.30 -4.70
C LEU A 50 -3.40 -1.35 -5.91
N ALA A 51 -4.14 -0.24 -5.86
CA ALA A 51 -4.10 0.76 -6.92
C ALA A 51 -2.71 1.39 -7.08
N ALA A 52 -1.98 1.59 -5.97
CA ALA A 52 -0.63 2.14 -5.98
C ALA A 52 0.42 1.20 -6.63
N LEU A 53 0.13 -0.09 -6.80
CA LEU A 53 0.96 -1.00 -7.62
C LEU A 53 0.99 -0.60 -9.10
N GLY A 54 0.01 0.18 -9.57
CA GLY A 54 -0.05 0.71 -10.94
C GLY A 54 0.52 2.11 -11.10
N ASP A 55 1.16 2.67 -10.07
CA ASP A 55 1.63 4.07 -10.11
C ASP A 55 2.73 4.27 -11.17
N LYS A 56 2.75 5.45 -11.78
CA LYS A 56 3.77 5.83 -12.77
C LYS A 56 5.18 5.85 -12.18
N GLU A 57 5.30 6.20 -10.90
CA GLU A 57 6.56 6.33 -10.19
C GLU A 57 6.96 5.00 -9.54
N TYR A 58 8.15 4.50 -9.84
CA TYR A 58 8.57 3.18 -9.36
C TYR A 58 8.75 3.16 -7.85
N SER A 59 9.14 4.31 -7.26
CA SER A 59 9.24 4.44 -5.81
C SER A 59 7.89 4.20 -5.13
N VAL A 60 6.79 4.71 -5.71
CA VAL A 60 5.43 4.50 -5.17
C VAL A 60 5.04 3.03 -5.27
N ARG A 61 5.33 2.37 -6.40
CA ARG A 61 5.09 0.94 -6.58
C ARG A 61 5.84 0.09 -5.55
N ASN A 62 7.12 0.39 -5.28
CA ASN A 62 7.91 -0.29 -4.24
C ASN A 62 7.26 -0.17 -2.85
N HIS A 63 6.89 1.05 -2.45
CA HIS A 63 6.25 1.26 -1.15
C HIS A 63 4.91 0.51 -1.04
N ALA A 64 4.15 0.44 -2.13
CA ALA A 64 2.90 -0.31 -2.17
C ALA A 64 3.14 -1.82 -1.98
N ILE A 65 4.14 -2.38 -2.66
CA ILE A 65 4.55 -3.79 -2.48
C ILE A 65 4.93 -4.05 -1.03
N GLU A 66 5.80 -3.23 -0.46
CA GLU A 66 6.21 -3.39 0.94
C GLU A 66 5.02 -3.28 1.91
N ALA A 67 4.11 -2.35 1.66
CA ALA A 67 2.93 -2.16 2.50
C ALA A 67 2.02 -3.39 2.48
N LEU A 68 1.76 -3.93 1.28
CA LEU A 68 0.98 -5.15 1.07
C LEU A 68 1.68 -6.38 1.68
N ALA A 69 3.00 -6.51 1.51
CA ALA A 69 3.81 -7.57 2.11
C ALA A 69 3.81 -7.55 3.64
N LYS A 70 3.61 -6.38 4.26
CA LYS A 70 3.50 -6.20 5.71
C LYS A 70 2.10 -6.53 6.25
N MET A 71 1.10 -6.74 5.39
CA MET A 71 -0.26 -7.11 5.80
C MET A 71 -0.33 -8.55 6.31
N ARG A 72 -1.27 -8.84 7.21
CA ARG A 72 -1.43 -10.16 7.85
C ARG A 72 -2.92 -10.51 7.98
N GLY A 73 -3.21 -11.80 8.12
CA GLY A 73 -4.56 -12.29 8.39
C GLY A 73 -5.52 -12.04 7.23
N SER A 74 -6.75 -11.61 7.55
CA SER A 74 -7.83 -11.41 6.56
C SER A 74 -7.55 -10.34 5.51
N ALA A 75 -6.52 -9.50 5.70
CA ALA A 75 -6.08 -8.52 4.71
C ALA A 75 -5.35 -9.15 3.52
N VAL A 76 -4.81 -10.37 3.67
CA VAL A 76 -4.15 -11.11 2.59
C VAL A 76 -5.24 -11.76 1.72
N THR A 77 -5.72 -10.99 0.75
CA THR A 77 -6.77 -11.44 -0.18
C THR A 77 -6.16 -11.99 -1.48
N PRO A 78 -6.92 -12.76 -2.29
CA PRO A 78 -6.46 -13.18 -3.61
C PRO A 78 -6.03 -12.03 -4.52
N ASP A 79 -6.64 -10.85 -4.38
CA ASP A 79 -6.28 -9.67 -5.17
C ASP A 79 -4.91 -9.11 -4.76
N VAL A 80 -4.58 -9.16 -3.46
CA VAL A 80 -3.22 -8.81 -2.98
C VAL A 80 -2.19 -9.76 -3.59
N VAL A 81 -2.44 -11.06 -3.57
CA VAL A 81 -1.54 -12.05 -4.17
C VAL A 81 -1.38 -11.81 -5.68
N LYS A 82 -2.47 -11.57 -6.41
CA LYS A 82 -2.41 -11.25 -7.85
C LYS A 82 -1.63 -9.96 -8.12
N GLY A 83 -1.82 -8.93 -7.31
CA GLY A 83 -1.09 -7.67 -7.43
C GLY A 83 0.41 -7.85 -7.26
N LEU A 84 0.83 -8.58 -6.21
CA LEU A 84 2.24 -8.88 -5.97
C LEU A 84 2.84 -9.76 -7.08
N LEU A 85 2.11 -10.76 -7.57
CA LEU A 85 2.55 -11.58 -8.72
C LEU A 85 2.70 -10.75 -9.99
N ALA A 86 1.81 -9.79 -10.25
CA ALA A 86 1.93 -8.89 -11.39
C ALA A 86 3.19 -8.01 -11.31
N ALA A 87 3.60 -7.60 -10.10
CA ALA A 87 4.80 -6.79 -9.89
C ALA A 87 6.11 -7.52 -10.25
N LEU A 88 6.12 -8.86 -10.32
CA LEU A 88 7.25 -9.63 -10.83
C LEU A 88 7.54 -9.35 -12.33
N GLY A 89 6.53 -8.86 -13.06
CA GLY A 89 6.65 -8.44 -14.46
C GLY A 89 6.92 -6.94 -14.65
N ASP A 90 7.18 -6.19 -13.58
CA ASP A 90 7.38 -4.74 -13.69
C ASP A 90 8.63 -4.38 -14.51
N LYS A 91 8.58 -3.26 -15.24
CA LYS A 91 9.71 -2.75 -16.04
C LYS A 91 10.93 -2.41 -15.19
N GLU A 92 10.73 -1.91 -13.96
CA GLU A 92 11.82 -1.52 -13.09
C GLU A 92 12.33 -2.69 -12.28
N TYR A 93 13.64 -2.91 -12.35
CA TYR A 93 14.32 -3.97 -11.60
C TYR A 93 14.06 -3.88 -10.09
N SER A 94 14.05 -2.67 -9.54
CA SER A 94 13.79 -2.47 -8.11
C SER A 94 12.41 -2.99 -7.72
N VAL A 95 11.38 -2.73 -8.52
CA VAL A 95 10.00 -3.18 -8.26
C VAL A 95 9.92 -4.71 -8.31
N ARG A 96 10.55 -5.33 -9.32
CA ARG A 96 10.63 -6.79 -9.41
C ARG A 96 11.31 -7.41 -8.18
N ASN A 97 12.40 -6.79 -7.70
CA ASN A 97 13.13 -7.29 -6.52
C ASN A 97 12.27 -7.22 -5.25
N HIS A 98 11.57 -6.10 -5.01
CA HIS A 98 10.66 -5.98 -3.87
C HIS A 98 9.51 -7.00 -3.94
N ALA A 99 9.01 -7.29 -5.14
CA ALA A 99 7.96 -8.31 -5.32
C ALA A 99 8.43 -9.74 -5.01
N ILE A 100 9.72 -10.04 -5.17
CA ILE A 100 10.32 -11.34 -4.79
C ILE A 100 10.48 -11.46 -3.27
N GLU A 101 10.78 -10.35 -2.59
CA GLU A 101 10.98 -10.31 -1.13
C GLU A 101 9.67 -10.24 -0.33
N ALA A 102 8.56 -9.89 -0.99
CA ALA A 102 7.22 -9.70 -0.42
C ALA A 102 6.52 -11.02 -0.04
#